data_AF-A0A820R8L0-F1
#
_entry.id   AF-A0A820R8L0-F1
#
_cell.length_a   1.000
_cell.length_b   1.000
_cell.length_c   1.000
_cell.angle_alpha   90.00
_cell.angle_beta   90.00
_cell.angle_gamma   90.00
#
_symmetry.space_group_name_H-M   'P 1'
#
loop_
_entity.id
_entity.type
_entity.pdbx_description
1 polymer ?
#
loop_
_entity_poly.entity_id
_entity_poly.type
_entity_poly.pdbx_seq_one_letter_code
_entity_poly.pdbx_strand_id
1 'polypeptide(L)'
;MEFYNSDALISIKELVVHLTEDASLEEKEKLIKRATSSNQITLFARTYGRGTDFICHDPIVAANSGTHVIQTFFSEEFSEEKQIKGRTARQDDQGSYSMILFDRDLEKFHIEKVQIEDIKKGKGFLTLEENKGVEGISYSRTICLMDATCSMFHLLNKCKNTVDIMFECASDIVKDNQIISDSFQIQFAVYRNNDSGEKKLLQSSSWETKPHNLRVFMNTIEVEGGLLNEAIEIGLWHANRENERENITQVILIGDAPPNTRKEILSDKITGRKLNLRKQHIIKTN
;
A
#
# COMPACT_ATOMS: atom_id res chain seq x y z
N MET A 1 -13.31 5.08 -19.56
CA MET A 1 -13.86 6.08 -20.49
C MET A 1 -15.11 5.61 -21.23
N GLU A 2 -15.37 4.30 -21.34
CA GLU A 2 -16.60 3.78 -21.99
C GLU A 2 -17.90 4.31 -21.36
N PHE A 3 -17.98 4.41 -20.02
CA PHE A 3 -19.17 4.93 -19.35
C PHE A 3 -19.50 6.39 -19.67
N TYR A 4 -18.49 7.29 -19.73
CA TYR A 4 -18.69 8.70 -20.07
C TYR A 4 -19.22 8.91 -21.51
N ASN A 5 -18.93 7.96 -22.38
CA ASN A 5 -19.39 7.95 -23.77
C ASN A 5 -20.65 7.10 -23.98
N SER A 6 -21.22 6.53 -22.92
CA SER A 6 -22.43 5.70 -23.01
C SER A 6 -23.69 6.53 -23.19
N ASP A 7 -24.71 5.92 -23.80
CA ASP A 7 -26.02 6.56 -24.01
C ASP A 7 -26.71 6.94 -22.70
N ALA A 8 -26.40 6.22 -21.61
CA ALA A 8 -26.93 6.48 -20.29
C ALA A 8 -26.54 7.86 -19.74
N LEU A 9 -25.46 8.47 -20.25
CA LEU A 9 -24.96 9.75 -19.76
C LEU A 9 -25.43 10.94 -20.61
N ILE A 10 -26.06 10.71 -21.78
CA ILE A 10 -26.38 11.76 -22.76
C ILE A 10 -27.17 12.92 -22.13
N SER A 11 -28.19 12.62 -21.33
CA SER A 11 -29.09 13.62 -20.75
C SER A 11 -28.45 14.50 -19.67
N ILE A 12 -27.33 14.08 -19.08
CA ILE A 12 -26.63 14.79 -18.00
C ILE A 12 -25.19 15.14 -18.35
N LYS A 13 -24.74 14.85 -19.58
CA LYS A 13 -23.33 14.92 -19.98
C LYS A 13 -22.72 16.30 -19.76
N GLU A 14 -23.48 17.36 -19.97
CA GLU A 14 -23.06 18.75 -19.76
C GLU A 14 -22.81 19.09 -18.28
N LEU A 15 -23.43 18.34 -17.36
CA LEU A 15 -23.27 18.49 -15.92
C LEU A 15 -22.16 17.60 -15.35
N VAL A 16 -21.59 16.71 -16.16
CA VAL A 16 -20.59 15.73 -15.73
C VAL A 16 -19.19 16.18 -16.16
N VAL A 17 -18.33 16.37 -15.18
CA VAL A 17 -16.89 16.53 -15.36
C VAL A 17 -16.20 15.22 -15.02
N HIS A 18 -15.12 14.85 -15.70
CA HIS A 18 -14.31 13.70 -15.33
C HIS A 18 -12.85 14.11 -15.14
N LEU A 19 -12.19 13.49 -14.17
CA LEU A 19 -10.76 13.66 -13.92
C LEU A 19 -10.04 12.31 -14.06
N THR A 20 -9.15 12.24 -15.04
CA THR A 20 -8.28 11.09 -15.31
C THR A 20 -6.84 11.41 -14.92
N GLU A 21 -5.99 10.39 -14.92
CA GLU A 21 -4.56 10.52 -14.55
C GLU A 21 -3.78 11.41 -15.52
N ASP A 22 -4.22 11.46 -16.79
CA ASP A 22 -3.60 12.22 -17.89
C ASP A 22 -3.82 13.73 -17.83
N ALA A 23 -4.70 14.23 -16.94
CA ALA A 23 -4.94 15.65 -16.78
C ALA A 23 -3.65 16.37 -16.34
N SER A 24 -3.43 17.61 -16.79
CA SER A 24 -2.31 18.43 -16.30
C SER A 24 -2.53 18.85 -14.84
N LEU A 25 -1.47 19.27 -14.15
CA LEU A 25 -1.56 19.71 -12.74
C LEU A 25 -2.53 20.91 -12.59
N GLU A 26 -2.51 21.84 -13.53
CA GLU A 26 -3.38 23.02 -13.52
C GLU A 26 -4.85 22.65 -13.75
N GLU A 27 -5.13 21.71 -14.66
CA GLU A 27 -6.46 21.16 -14.86
C GLU A 27 -6.96 20.41 -13.63
N LYS A 28 -6.11 19.59 -13.00
CA LYS A 28 -6.43 18.89 -11.74
C LYS A 28 -6.92 19.86 -10.68
N GLU A 29 -6.16 20.91 -10.39
CA GLU A 29 -6.54 21.91 -9.37
C GLU A 29 -7.86 22.63 -9.69
N LYS A 30 -8.06 23.01 -10.94
CA LYS A 30 -9.31 23.66 -11.40
C LYS A 30 -10.51 22.73 -11.23
N LEU A 31 -10.36 21.46 -11.65
CA LEU A 31 -11.44 20.48 -11.59
C LEU A 31 -11.77 20.09 -10.14
N ILE A 32 -10.77 19.93 -9.26
CA ILE A 32 -10.97 19.65 -7.83
C ILE A 32 -11.76 20.78 -7.16
N LYS A 33 -11.40 22.04 -7.41
CA LYS A 33 -12.12 23.21 -6.84
C LYS A 33 -13.57 23.28 -7.31
N ARG A 34 -13.83 22.91 -8.56
CA ARG A 34 -15.18 22.90 -9.15
C ARG A 34 -16.00 21.68 -8.74
N ALA A 35 -15.35 20.60 -8.31
CA ALA A 35 -16.01 19.33 -8.07
C ALA A 35 -17.07 19.36 -6.97
N THR A 36 -16.90 20.26 -6.00
CA THR A 36 -17.79 20.45 -4.85
C THR A 36 -18.74 21.63 -5.02
N SER A 37 -18.97 22.09 -6.25
CA SER A 37 -19.94 23.17 -6.55
C SER A 37 -21.35 22.61 -6.77
N SER A 38 -22.35 23.44 -6.54
CA SER A 38 -23.75 23.11 -6.76
C SER A 38 -24.03 22.74 -8.22
N ASN A 39 -24.94 21.77 -8.42
CA ASN A 39 -25.34 21.25 -9.74
C ASN A 39 -24.20 20.63 -10.58
N GLN A 40 -23.10 20.23 -9.94
CA GLN A 40 -21.95 19.59 -10.59
C GLN A 40 -21.87 18.11 -10.22
N ILE A 41 -21.70 17.25 -11.23
CA ILE A 41 -21.32 15.84 -11.04
C ILE A 41 -19.86 15.71 -11.47
N THR A 42 -19.02 15.08 -10.63
CA THR A 42 -17.62 14.86 -10.98
C THR A 42 -17.23 13.40 -10.82
N LEU A 43 -16.72 12.81 -11.90
CA LEU A 43 -16.22 11.44 -11.95
C LEU A 43 -14.71 11.43 -11.74
N PHE A 44 -14.24 10.63 -10.79
CA PHE A 44 -12.82 10.51 -10.48
C PHE A 44 -12.33 9.08 -10.74
N ALA A 45 -11.11 8.96 -11.28
CA ALA A 45 -10.41 7.69 -11.26
C ALA A 45 -10.06 7.29 -9.81
N ARG A 46 -9.94 5.97 -9.57
CA ARG A 46 -9.64 5.38 -8.24
C ARG A 46 -8.41 6.03 -7.56
N THR A 47 -7.41 6.41 -8.36
CA THR A 47 -6.19 7.07 -7.89
C THR A 47 -6.42 8.38 -7.14
N TYR A 48 -7.51 9.09 -7.42
CA TYR A 48 -7.88 10.34 -6.73
C TYR A 48 -8.65 10.13 -5.43
N GLY A 49 -9.03 8.89 -5.10
CA GLY A 49 -9.62 8.56 -3.79
C GLY A 49 -8.63 8.81 -2.63
N ARG A 50 -7.32 8.74 -2.91
CA ARG A 50 -6.23 8.97 -1.95
C ARG A 50 -5.49 10.27 -2.25
N GLY A 51 -4.98 10.92 -1.19
CA GLY A 51 -4.04 12.05 -1.31
C GLY A 51 -4.55 13.34 -1.95
N THR A 52 -5.83 13.45 -2.33
CA THR A 52 -6.41 14.62 -3.02
C THR A 52 -7.49 15.28 -2.18
N ASP A 53 -7.29 16.53 -1.75
CA ASP A 53 -8.22 17.21 -0.85
C ASP A 53 -9.32 17.97 -1.59
N PHE A 54 -10.56 17.72 -1.18
CA PHE A 54 -11.76 18.39 -1.68
C PHE A 54 -12.29 19.28 -0.58
N ILE A 55 -12.43 20.57 -0.87
CA ILE A 55 -12.94 21.55 0.07
C ILE A 55 -14.17 22.19 -0.57
N CYS A 56 -15.30 22.02 0.09
CA CYS A 56 -16.55 22.62 -0.35
C CYS A 56 -16.61 24.08 0.10
N HIS A 57 -16.47 25.01 -0.84
CA HIS A 57 -16.66 26.45 -0.58
C HIS A 57 -18.03 26.98 -1.02
N ASP A 58 -18.89 26.12 -1.60
CA ASP A 58 -20.19 26.53 -2.11
C ASP A 58 -21.24 26.57 -0.97
N PRO A 59 -21.80 27.75 -0.65
CA PRO A 59 -22.79 27.89 0.42
C PRO A 59 -24.11 27.17 0.12
N ILE A 60 -24.46 26.95 -1.14
CA ILE A 60 -25.66 26.19 -1.54
C ILE A 60 -25.46 24.72 -1.19
N VAL A 61 -24.26 24.18 -1.45
CA VAL A 61 -23.94 22.79 -1.11
C VAL A 61 -23.90 22.60 0.40
N ALA A 62 -23.28 23.53 1.13
CA ALA A 62 -23.28 23.51 2.61
C ALA A 62 -24.70 23.57 3.21
N ALA A 63 -25.59 24.39 2.65
CA ALA A 63 -26.99 24.47 3.07
C ALA A 63 -27.79 23.18 2.79
N ASN A 64 -27.33 22.34 1.85
CA ASN A 64 -27.97 21.08 1.46
C ASN A 64 -27.27 19.85 2.06
N SER A 65 -26.70 19.96 3.26
CA SER A 65 -25.98 18.87 3.96
C SER A 65 -24.66 18.45 3.30
N GLY A 66 -24.08 19.32 2.47
CA GLY A 66 -22.73 19.19 1.93
C GLY A 66 -22.58 18.25 0.74
N THR A 67 -21.35 17.79 0.52
CA THR A 67 -21.02 16.98 -0.66
C THR A 67 -21.44 15.53 -0.47
N HIS A 68 -22.06 14.95 -1.49
CA HIS A 68 -22.35 13.52 -1.54
C HIS A 68 -21.27 12.77 -2.35
N VAL A 69 -20.67 11.74 -1.75
CA VAL A 69 -19.71 10.87 -2.45
C VAL A 69 -20.34 9.52 -2.71
N ILE A 70 -20.32 9.11 -3.98
CA ILE A 70 -20.73 7.77 -4.41
C ILE A 70 -19.48 7.00 -4.77
N GLN A 71 -19.20 5.94 -4.03
CA GLN A 71 -18.14 5.01 -4.35
C GLN A 71 -18.70 3.87 -5.21
N THR A 72 -18.13 3.65 -6.40
CA THR A 72 -18.66 2.71 -7.40
C THR A 72 -17.92 1.36 -7.44
N PHE A 73 -17.03 1.12 -6.48
CA PHE A 73 -16.26 -0.12 -6.34
C PHE A 73 -16.04 -0.41 -4.86
N PHE A 74 -15.95 -1.68 -4.47
CA PHE A 74 -15.65 -2.02 -3.08
C PHE A 74 -14.14 -1.89 -2.85
N SER A 75 -13.76 -1.14 -1.82
CA SER A 75 -12.35 -0.86 -1.51
C SER A 75 -11.65 -2.11 -0.96
N GLU A 76 -10.45 -2.37 -1.46
CA GLU A 76 -9.62 -3.51 -1.01
C GLU A 76 -8.98 -3.27 0.35
N GLU A 77 -8.68 -2.01 0.65
CA GLU A 77 -8.12 -1.60 1.93
C GLU A 77 -9.11 -0.69 2.67
N PHE A 78 -9.32 -0.95 3.96
CA PHE A 78 -10.10 -0.09 4.84
C PHE A 78 -9.63 1.38 4.83
N SER A 79 -8.31 1.59 4.69
CA SER A 79 -7.72 2.92 4.61
C SER A 79 -8.07 3.67 3.32
N GLU A 80 -8.39 2.96 2.23
CA GLU A 80 -8.87 3.55 0.97
C GLU A 80 -10.29 4.08 1.16
N GLU A 81 -11.19 3.24 1.65
CA GLU A 81 -12.59 3.61 1.86
C GLU A 81 -12.70 4.76 2.85
N LYS A 82 -11.94 4.72 3.94
CA LYS A 82 -11.91 5.80 4.93
C LYS A 82 -11.47 7.13 4.32
N GLN A 83 -10.50 7.11 3.39
CA GLN A 83 -10.07 8.32 2.68
C GLN A 83 -11.12 8.81 1.69
N ILE A 84 -11.78 7.91 0.95
CA ILE A 84 -12.86 8.26 0.00
C ILE A 84 -14.06 8.84 0.74
N LYS A 85 -14.49 8.21 1.84
CA LYS A 85 -15.55 8.73 2.69
C LYS A 85 -15.15 10.09 3.29
N GLY A 86 -13.89 10.26 3.66
CA GLY A 86 -13.35 11.55 4.11
C GLY A 86 -13.38 12.67 3.06
N ARG A 87 -13.88 12.43 1.84
CA ARG A 87 -14.12 13.44 0.80
C ARG A 87 -15.51 14.07 0.87
N THR A 88 -16.43 13.54 1.68
CA THR A 88 -17.79 14.08 1.82
C THR A 88 -17.86 15.38 2.61
N ALA A 89 -16.84 15.66 3.42
CA ALA A 89 -16.53 16.93 4.09
C ALA A 89 -15.42 16.67 5.14
N ARG A 90 -14.50 17.62 5.34
CA ARG A 90 -13.48 17.58 6.40
C ARG A 90 -13.68 18.79 7.32
N GLN A 91 -13.39 18.62 8.62
CA GLN A 91 -13.51 19.66 9.66
C GLN A 91 -14.95 20.17 9.85
N ASP A 92 -15.80 19.37 10.49
CA ASP A 92 -17.14 19.71 10.98
C ASP A 92 -18.23 20.01 9.93
N ASP A 93 -17.88 20.07 8.64
CA ASP A 93 -18.86 20.18 7.56
C ASP A 93 -19.70 18.89 7.40
N GLN A 94 -21.00 19.07 7.12
CA GLN A 94 -21.92 17.96 6.84
C GLN A 94 -21.60 17.35 5.47
N GLY A 95 -21.87 16.06 5.31
CA GLY A 95 -21.66 15.34 4.06
C GLY A 95 -22.33 13.98 4.11
N SER A 96 -22.53 13.36 2.96
CA SER A 96 -23.15 12.03 2.89
C SER A 96 -22.40 11.11 1.95
N TYR A 97 -22.44 9.81 2.24
CA TYR A 97 -21.68 8.79 1.54
C TYR A 97 -22.60 7.65 1.16
N SER A 98 -22.46 7.13 -0.06
CA SER A 98 -23.12 5.91 -0.49
C SER A 98 -22.21 5.07 -1.38
N MET A 99 -22.56 3.80 -1.55
CA MET A 99 -21.82 2.87 -2.39
C MET A 99 -22.79 2.20 -3.38
N ILE A 100 -22.38 2.12 -4.65
CA ILE A 100 -23.10 1.41 -5.71
C ILE A 100 -22.16 0.35 -6.25
N LEU A 101 -22.48 -0.91 -6.02
CA LEU A 101 -21.61 -2.04 -6.28
C LEU A 101 -22.26 -3.02 -7.26
N PHE A 102 -21.42 -3.68 -8.06
CA PHE A 102 -21.85 -4.84 -8.83
C PHE A 102 -21.70 -6.10 -8.00
N ASP A 103 -22.77 -6.90 -7.91
CA ASP A 103 -22.78 -8.16 -7.15
C ASP A 103 -21.61 -9.09 -7.52
N ARG A 104 -21.20 -9.12 -8.80
CA ARG A 104 -20.06 -9.94 -9.28
C ARG A 104 -18.71 -9.47 -8.72
N ASP A 105 -18.53 -8.16 -8.54
CA ASP A 105 -17.27 -7.60 -8.03
C ASP A 105 -17.11 -7.84 -6.53
N LEU A 106 -18.18 -8.28 -5.84
CA LEU A 106 -18.18 -8.61 -4.42
C LEU A 106 -17.71 -10.04 -4.14
N GLU A 107 -17.74 -10.92 -5.15
CA GLU A 107 -17.29 -12.32 -5.02
C GLU A 107 -15.82 -12.39 -4.59
N LYS A 108 -14.97 -11.46 -5.07
CA LYS A 108 -13.53 -11.38 -4.69
C LYS A 108 -13.30 -11.02 -3.21
N PHE A 109 -14.34 -10.54 -2.53
CA PHE A 109 -14.32 -10.20 -1.10
C PHE A 109 -15.02 -11.27 -0.24
N HIS A 110 -15.37 -12.42 -0.82
CA HIS A 110 -16.14 -13.47 -0.16
C HIS A 110 -17.51 -12.99 0.36
N ILE A 111 -18.08 -11.96 -0.28
CA ILE A 111 -19.45 -11.51 0.01
C ILE A 111 -20.39 -12.32 -0.88
N GLU A 112 -21.02 -13.33 -0.29
CA GLU A 112 -21.90 -14.24 -0.99
C GLU A 112 -23.30 -13.63 -1.21
N LYS A 113 -24.04 -14.20 -2.19
CA LYS A 113 -25.40 -13.76 -2.52
C LYS A 113 -26.35 -13.73 -1.32
N VAL A 114 -26.19 -14.65 -0.37
CA VAL A 114 -27.00 -14.70 0.85
C VAL A 114 -26.80 -13.43 1.69
N GLN A 115 -25.55 -13.00 1.85
CA GLN A 115 -25.22 -11.76 2.57
C GLN A 115 -25.76 -10.54 1.81
N ILE A 116 -25.63 -10.50 0.48
CA ILE A 116 -26.21 -9.44 -0.36
C ILE A 116 -27.72 -9.34 -0.18
N GLU A 117 -28.43 -10.48 -0.12
CA GLU A 117 -29.87 -10.49 0.12
C GLU A 117 -30.25 -9.97 1.51
N ASP A 118 -29.47 -10.31 2.54
CA ASP A 118 -29.70 -9.83 3.89
C ASP A 118 -29.47 -8.31 3.99
N ILE A 119 -28.44 -7.79 3.30
CA ILE A 119 -28.19 -6.35 3.16
C ILE A 119 -29.36 -5.67 2.44
N LYS A 120 -29.82 -6.22 1.31
CA LYS A 120 -30.99 -5.69 0.56
C LYS A 120 -32.27 -5.69 1.39
N LYS A 121 -32.42 -6.64 2.33
CA LYS A 121 -33.56 -6.72 3.27
C LYS A 121 -33.39 -5.82 4.50
N GLY A 122 -32.35 -4.99 4.56
CA GLY A 122 -32.07 -4.06 5.65
C GLY A 122 -31.58 -4.75 6.93
N LYS A 123 -31.12 -6.00 6.84
CA LYS A 123 -30.61 -6.78 7.97
C LYS A 123 -29.08 -6.73 8.13
N GLY A 124 -28.39 -6.12 7.18
CA GLY A 124 -26.94 -5.89 7.20
C GLY A 124 -26.63 -4.56 6.52
N PHE A 125 -25.52 -3.95 6.89
CA PHE A 125 -25.13 -2.65 6.36
C PHE A 125 -23.66 -2.74 6.01
N LEU A 126 -23.33 -2.78 4.70
CA LEU A 126 -21.95 -2.68 4.20
C LEU A 126 -21.37 -1.32 4.61
N THR A 127 -20.94 -1.25 5.86
CA THR A 127 -20.35 -0.10 6.52
C THR A 127 -18.85 -0.27 6.53
N LEU A 128 -18.14 0.83 6.75
CA LEU A 128 -16.73 0.82 7.10
C LEU A 128 -16.38 -0.26 8.16
N GLU A 129 -17.26 -0.51 9.13
CA GLU A 129 -17.02 -1.51 10.19
C GLU A 129 -17.13 -2.96 9.70
N GLU A 130 -17.91 -3.20 8.63
CA GLU A 130 -18.03 -4.49 7.97
C GLU A 130 -17.01 -4.67 6.83
N ASN A 131 -16.50 -3.58 6.24
CA ASN A 131 -15.36 -3.65 5.34
C ASN A 131 -14.08 -3.94 6.13
N LYS A 132 -13.88 -5.21 6.44
CA LYS A 132 -12.68 -5.77 7.03
C LYS A 132 -11.55 -5.95 5.99
N GLY A 133 -11.68 -5.35 4.81
CA GLY A 133 -10.94 -5.73 3.60
C GLY A 133 -11.44 -7.08 3.09
N VAL A 134 -10.68 -7.72 2.20
CA VAL A 134 -10.90 -9.15 1.92
C VAL A 134 -10.63 -9.94 3.20
N GLU A 135 -11.66 -10.15 4.03
CA GLU A 135 -11.56 -10.88 5.28
C GLU A 135 -11.55 -12.37 4.95
N GLY A 136 -10.35 -12.89 4.68
CA GLY A 136 -10.19 -14.28 4.22
C GLY A 136 -8.95 -14.58 3.41
N ILE A 137 -8.08 -13.60 3.14
CA ILE A 137 -6.74 -13.90 2.64
C ILE A 137 -5.77 -13.67 3.79
N SER A 138 -5.26 -14.75 4.37
CA SER A 138 -3.98 -14.67 5.09
C SER A 138 -2.94 -14.30 4.05
N TYR A 139 -2.72 -13.00 3.84
CA TYR A 139 -1.63 -12.55 2.98
C TYR A 139 -0.35 -13.11 3.55
N SER A 140 0.35 -13.95 2.79
CA SER A 140 1.71 -14.28 3.18
C SER A 140 2.53 -13.01 3.01
N ARG A 141 2.78 -12.31 4.12
CA ARG A 141 3.63 -11.13 4.18
C ARG A 141 5.03 -11.60 4.47
N THR A 142 5.81 -11.73 3.41
CA THR A 142 7.19 -12.21 3.48
C THR A 142 8.15 -11.04 3.30
N ILE A 143 9.04 -10.84 4.25
CA ILE A 143 10.15 -9.89 4.09
C ILE A 143 11.45 -10.65 3.78
N CYS A 144 12.10 -10.30 2.68
CA CYS A 144 13.41 -10.84 2.31
C CYS A 144 14.50 -9.85 2.70
N LEU A 145 15.25 -10.19 3.75
CA LEU A 145 16.44 -9.49 4.20
C LEU A 145 17.64 -10.02 3.39
N MET A 146 18.33 -9.14 2.68
CA MET A 146 19.45 -9.51 1.81
C MET A 146 20.70 -8.71 2.18
N ASP A 147 21.83 -9.40 2.30
CA ASP A 147 23.12 -8.74 2.34
C ASP A 147 23.49 -8.16 0.98
N ALA A 148 24.07 -6.95 0.99
CA ALA A 148 24.64 -6.29 -0.18
C ALA A 148 26.10 -5.87 0.02
N THR A 149 26.88 -6.68 0.72
CA THR A 149 28.34 -6.57 0.67
C THR A 149 28.90 -7.08 -0.67
N CYS A 150 30.18 -6.82 -0.94
CA CYS A 150 30.81 -7.17 -2.21
C CYS A 150 30.78 -8.69 -2.50
N SER A 151 30.81 -9.55 -1.48
CA SER A 151 30.74 -11.02 -1.65
C SER A 151 29.42 -11.46 -2.29
N MET A 152 28.34 -10.72 -2.05
CA MET A 152 27.00 -11.02 -2.54
C MET A 152 26.72 -10.53 -3.97
N PHE A 153 27.70 -9.93 -4.65
CA PHE A 153 27.54 -9.35 -6.00
C PHE A 153 26.86 -10.31 -7.00
N HIS A 154 27.38 -11.53 -7.11
CA HIS A 154 26.85 -12.50 -8.06
C HIS A 154 25.44 -12.96 -7.69
N LEU A 155 25.13 -13.07 -6.39
CA LEU A 155 23.81 -13.48 -5.93
C LEU A 155 22.77 -12.38 -6.17
N LEU A 156 23.09 -11.13 -5.83
CA LEU A 156 22.19 -9.99 -6.06
C LEU A 156 21.96 -9.72 -7.54
N ASN A 157 22.98 -9.89 -8.39
CA ASN A 157 22.79 -9.76 -9.83
C ASN A 157 21.91 -10.86 -10.42
N LYS A 158 21.98 -12.09 -9.90
CA LYS A 158 21.02 -13.14 -10.25
C LYS A 158 19.61 -12.83 -9.72
N CYS A 159 19.51 -12.30 -8.51
CA CYS A 159 18.23 -11.89 -7.91
C CYS A 159 17.49 -10.88 -8.82
N LYS A 160 18.19 -9.85 -9.34
CA LYS A 160 17.62 -8.87 -10.31
C LYS A 160 16.90 -9.51 -11.51
N ASN A 161 17.41 -10.64 -11.99
CA ASN A 161 16.88 -11.34 -13.17
C ASN A 161 15.86 -12.43 -12.84
N THR A 162 15.67 -12.77 -11.55
CA THR A 162 14.82 -13.89 -11.11
C THR A 162 13.58 -13.45 -10.36
N VAL A 163 13.42 -12.15 -10.05
CA VAL A 163 12.21 -11.62 -9.39
C VAL A 163 10.93 -11.99 -10.15
N ASP A 164 10.93 -11.86 -11.49
CA ASP A 164 9.75 -12.22 -12.29
C ASP A 164 9.44 -13.70 -12.20
N ILE A 165 10.45 -14.54 -12.43
CA ILE A 165 10.31 -15.99 -12.41
C ILE A 165 9.77 -16.43 -11.05
N MET A 166 10.27 -15.84 -9.96
CA MET A 166 9.78 -16.10 -8.61
C MET A 166 8.29 -15.76 -8.47
N PHE A 167 7.86 -14.58 -8.95
CA PHE A 167 6.45 -14.18 -8.90
C PHE A 167 5.56 -15.01 -9.82
N GLU A 168 6.03 -15.37 -11.01
CA GLU A 168 5.34 -16.26 -11.95
C GLU A 168 5.13 -17.63 -11.32
N CYS A 169 6.19 -18.26 -10.80
CA CYS A 169 6.09 -19.54 -10.12
C CYS A 169 5.15 -19.49 -8.90
N ALA A 170 5.25 -18.46 -8.06
CA ALA A 170 4.38 -18.30 -6.92
C ALA A 170 2.92 -18.10 -7.34
N SER A 171 2.68 -17.29 -8.38
CA SER A 171 1.35 -17.03 -8.93
C SER A 171 0.74 -18.30 -9.53
N ASP A 172 1.53 -19.12 -10.21
CA ASP A 172 1.04 -20.36 -10.81
C ASP A 172 0.65 -21.39 -9.74
N ILE A 173 1.45 -21.54 -8.68
CA ILE A 173 1.07 -22.36 -7.51
C ILE A 173 -0.23 -21.85 -6.88
N VAL A 174 -0.37 -20.54 -6.72
CA VAL A 174 -1.57 -19.91 -6.15
C VAL A 174 -2.80 -20.19 -7.01
N LYS A 175 -2.68 -20.06 -8.35
CA LYS A 175 -3.76 -20.40 -9.30
C LYS A 175 -4.12 -21.89 -9.25
N ASP A 176 -3.13 -22.78 -9.21
CA ASP A 176 -3.34 -24.23 -9.16
C ASP A 176 -4.13 -24.65 -7.92
N ASN A 177 -3.95 -23.94 -6.81
CA ASN A 177 -4.67 -24.16 -5.56
C ASN A 177 -6.00 -23.39 -5.44
N GLN A 178 -6.46 -22.73 -6.52
CA GLN A 178 -7.66 -21.88 -6.54
C GLN A 178 -7.64 -20.74 -5.51
N ILE A 179 -6.44 -20.26 -5.17
CA ILE A 179 -6.22 -19.12 -4.28
C ILE A 179 -6.10 -17.85 -5.14
N ILE A 180 -6.50 -16.70 -4.58
CA ILE A 180 -6.46 -15.41 -5.27
C ILE A 180 -5.00 -15.01 -5.56
N SER A 181 -4.71 -14.53 -6.77
CA SER A 181 -3.34 -14.23 -7.26
C SER A 181 -2.56 -13.26 -6.38
N ASP A 182 -3.26 -12.37 -5.68
CA ASP A 182 -2.67 -11.29 -4.88
C ASP A 182 -2.52 -11.70 -3.40
N SER A 183 -2.59 -13.01 -3.11
CA SER A 183 -2.60 -13.58 -1.75
C SER A 183 -1.25 -13.57 -1.02
N PHE A 184 -0.20 -13.03 -1.63
CA PHE A 184 1.08 -12.86 -0.97
C PHE A 184 1.67 -11.49 -1.31
N GLN A 185 2.38 -10.93 -0.34
CA GLN A 185 3.06 -9.65 -0.45
C GLN A 185 4.51 -9.84 -0.04
N ILE A 186 5.41 -9.25 -0.82
CA ILE A 186 6.84 -9.34 -0.59
C ILE A 186 7.42 -7.95 -0.43
N GLN A 187 8.31 -7.80 0.55
CA GLN A 187 9.18 -6.64 0.69
C GLN A 187 10.63 -7.10 0.63
N PHE A 188 11.45 -6.39 -0.13
CA PHE A 188 12.90 -6.58 -0.12
C PHE A 188 13.53 -5.53 0.77
N ALA A 189 14.38 -5.96 1.71
CA ALA A 189 15.19 -5.07 2.53
C ALA A 189 16.65 -5.50 2.43
N VAL A 190 17.49 -4.56 2.03
CA VAL A 190 18.92 -4.76 1.82
C VAL A 190 19.67 -4.10 2.95
N TYR A 191 20.45 -4.89 3.68
CA TYR A 191 21.33 -4.39 4.74
C TYR A 191 22.80 -4.47 4.28
N ARG A 192 23.64 -3.62 4.88
CA ARG A 192 25.09 -3.59 4.63
C ARG A 192 25.86 -3.47 5.94
N ASN A 193 27.17 -3.27 5.86
CA ASN A 193 28.04 -3.07 7.02
C ASN A 193 28.03 -1.61 7.52
N ASN A 194 28.41 -1.39 8.78
CA ASN A 194 28.50 -0.09 9.46
C ASN A 194 29.55 0.87 8.88
N ASP A 195 30.42 0.39 7.97
CA ASP A 195 31.35 1.23 7.20
C ASP A 195 30.73 1.85 5.95
N SER A 196 29.55 1.39 5.53
CA SER A 196 28.74 2.08 4.53
C SER A 196 28.06 3.28 5.20
N GLY A 197 28.19 4.49 4.64
CA GLY A 197 27.66 5.71 5.27
C GLY A 197 26.18 5.59 5.69
N GLU A 198 25.76 6.31 6.74
CA GLU A 198 24.47 6.12 7.46
C GLU A 198 23.21 5.98 6.58
N LYS A 199 23.22 6.56 5.36
CA LYS A 199 22.09 6.48 4.41
C LYS A 199 22.00 5.17 3.61
N LYS A 200 23.06 4.34 3.58
CA LYS A 200 23.12 3.08 2.81
C LYS A 200 23.12 1.84 3.70
N LEU A 201 23.03 2.00 5.01
CA LEU A 201 23.05 0.88 5.97
C LEU A 201 21.85 -0.05 5.78
N LEU A 202 20.68 0.52 5.48
CA LEU A 202 19.45 -0.22 5.18
C LEU A 202 18.69 0.48 4.07
N GLN A 203 18.29 -0.26 3.05
CA GLN A 203 17.37 0.19 2.01
C GLN A 203 16.23 -0.82 1.89
N SER A 204 14.99 -0.37 1.78
CA SER A 204 13.82 -1.24 1.66
C SER A 204 12.90 -0.79 0.54
N SER A 205 12.27 -1.75 -0.13
CA SER A 205 11.15 -1.49 -1.04
C SER A 205 9.86 -1.21 -0.27
N SER A 206 8.82 -0.77 -0.99
CA SER A 206 7.43 -0.93 -0.56
C SER A 206 7.05 -2.41 -0.50
N TRP A 207 5.91 -2.70 0.14
CA TRP A 207 5.25 -4.00 0.06
C TRP A 207 4.59 -4.14 -1.30
N GLU A 208 4.86 -5.23 -2.01
CA GLU A 208 4.43 -5.43 -3.39
C GLU A 208 3.78 -6.80 -3.60
N THR A 209 2.68 -6.82 -4.35
CA THR A 209 2.03 -8.05 -4.87
C THR A 209 2.46 -8.39 -6.30
N LYS A 210 3.27 -7.52 -6.93
CA LYS A 210 3.72 -7.67 -8.32
C LYS A 210 5.23 -7.45 -8.44
N PRO A 211 5.90 -8.11 -9.40
CA PRO A 211 7.36 -8.11 -9.47
C PRO A 211 7.97 -6.78 -9.97
N HIS A 212 7.22 -5.93 -10.68
CA HIS A 212 7.76 -4.76 -11.37
C HIS A 212 8.52 -3.82 -10.43
N ASN A 213 7.89 -3.38 -9.34
CA ASN A 213 8.48 -2.42 -8.40
C ASN A 213 9.66 -3.02 -7.62
N LEU A 214 9.58 -4.31 -7.27
CA LEU A 214 10.70 -5.02 -6.63
C LEU A 214 11.90 -5.12 -7.56
N ARG A 215 11.70 -5.37 -8.85
CA ARG A 215 12.79 -5.38 -9.83
C ARG A 215 13.40 -4.00 -10.02
N VAL A 216 12.58 -2.95 -10.12
CA VAL A 216 13.05 -1.57 -10.19
C VAL A 216 13.90 -1.24 -8.96
N PHE A 217 13.41 -1.57 -7.76
CA PHE A 217 14.17 -1.44 -6.52
C PHE A 217 15.50 -2.20 -6.59
N MET A 218 15.49 -3.49 -6.95
CA MET A 218 16.71 -4.28 -7.05
C MET A 218 17.71 -3.68 -8.04
N ASN A 219 17.26 -3.12 -9.16
CA ASN A 219 18.15 -2.46 -10.12
C ASN A 219 18.88 -1.24 -9.53
N THR A 220 18.32 -0.58 -8.52
CA THR A 220 18.99 0.52 -7.80
C THR A 220 20.02 0.06 -6.77
N ILE A 221 20.04 -1.24 -6.44
CA ILE A 221 20.94 -1.79 -5.42
C ILE A 221 22.32 -2.06 -6.02
N GLU A 222 23.31 -1.40 -5.43
CA GLU A 222 24.74 -1.63 -5.64
C GLU A 222 25.34 -2.34 -4.43
N VAL A 223 26.33 -3.19 -4.67
CA VAL A 223 27.09 -3.85 -3.60
C VAL A 223 28.17 -2.93 -3.06
N GLU A 224 28.30 -2.83 -1.74
CA GLU A 224 29.30 -1.98 -1.09
C GLU A 224 29.74 -2.57 0.26
N GLY A 225 31.00 -2.37 0.63
CA GLY A 225 31.56 -2.81 1.92
C GLY A 225 32.05 -4.27 1.93
N GLY A 226 32.21 -4.86 3.13
CA GLY A 226 32.60 -6.28 3.30
C GLY A 226 33.88 -6.56 4.08
N LEU A 227 34.37 -5.64 4.93
CA LEU A 227 35.59 -5.86 5.73
C LEU A 227 35.34 -6.50 7.11
N LEU A 228 34.10 -6.51 7.60
CA LEU A 228 33.70 -6.98 8.93
C LEU A 228 32.38 -7.78 8.87
N ASN A 229 31.90 -8.24 10.02
CA ASN A 229 30.59 -8.88 10.18
C ASN A 229 29.44 -8.03 9.62
N GLU A 230 28.35 -8.69 9.25
CA GLU A 230 27.20 -8.06 8.62
C GLU A 230 26.23 -7.46 9.66
N ALA A 231 25.59 -6.33 9.32
CA ALA A 231 24.61 -5.69 10.20
C ALA A 231 23.21 -6.32 10.10
N ILE A 232 23.13 -7.64 10.24
CA ILE A 232 21.89 -8.42 10.20
C ILE A 232 20.87 -7.89 11.22
N GLU A 233 21.34 -7.40 12.36
CA GLU A 233 20.51 -6.81 13.41
C GLU A 233 19.66 -5.62 12.93
N ILE A 234 20.13 -4.87 11.93
CA ILE A 234 19.40 -3.75 11.36
C ILE A 234 18.26 -4.26 10.47
N GLY A 235 18.51 -5.31 9.68
CA GLY A 235 17.48 -5.98 8.88
C GLY A 235 16.37 -6.57 9.76
N LEU A 236 16.74 -7.27 10.85
CA LEU A 236 15.78 -7.82 11.80
C LEU A 236 15.03 -6.73 12.58
N TRP A 237 15.69 -5.63 12.94
CA TRP A 237 15.02 -4.48 13.54
C TRP A 237 13.97 -3.87 12.62
N HIS A 238 14.27 -3.76 11.31
CA HIS A 238 13.31 -3.29 10.32
C HIS A 238 12.12 -4.25 10.19
N ALA A 239 12.36 -5.55 10.10
CA ALA A 239 11.30 -6.56 10.10
C ALA A 239 10.38 -6.43 11.33
N ASN A 240 10.95 -6.26 12.52
CA ASN A 240 10.15 -6.05 13.74
C ASN A 240 9.29 -4.78 13.67
N ARG A 241 9.83 -3.68 13.14
CA ARG A 241 9.06 -2.42 12.99
C ARG A 241 7.94 -2.52 11.97
N GLU A 242 8.17 -3.24 10.88
CA GLU A 242 7.12 -3.49 9.89
C GLU A 242 6.04 -4.41 10.47
N ASN A 243 6.43 -5.43 11.27
CA ASN A 243 5.50 -6.31 11.98
C ASN A 243 4.61 -5.59 13.00
N GLU A 244 5.13 -4.55 13.68
CA GLU A 244 4.34 -3.69 14.57
C GLU A 244 3.25 -2.90 13.82
N ARG A 245 3.45 -2.61 12.53
CA ARG A 245 2.46 -1.91 11.70
C ARG A 245 1.41 -2.89 11.17
N GLU A 246 1.87 -4.01 10.64
CA GLU A 246 1.03 -5.05 10.10
C GLU A 246 1.76 -6.39 10.17
N ASN A 247 1.04 -7.45 10.55
CA ASN A 247 1.62 -8.75 10.85
C ASN A 247 2.42 -9.33 9.67
N ILE A 248 3.68 -9.68 9.91
CA ILE A 248 4.57 -10.37 8.97
C ILE A 248 4.50 -11.86 9.27
N THR A 249 4.17 -12.66 8.26
CA THR A 249 4.05 -14.11 8.41
C THR A 249 5.39 -14.83 8.26
N GLN A 250 6.35 -14.22 7.56
CA GLN A 250 7.62 -14.85 7.26
C GLN A 250 8.77 -13.84 7.08
N VAL A 251 9.95 -14.20 7.59
CA VAL A 251 11.22 -13.50 7.32
C VAL A 251 12.16 -14.47 6.63
N ILE A 252 12.69 -14.09 5.47
CA ILE A 252 13.76 -14.81 4.77
C ILE A 252 15.04 -13.98 4.93
N LEU A 253 16.10 -14.59 5.47
CA LEU A 253 17.40 -13.95 5.64
C LEU A 253 18.41 -14.56 4.68
N ILE A 254 19.07 -13.72 3.88
CA ILE A 254 20.06 -14.10 2.88
C ILE A 254 21.35 -13.32 3.15
N GLY A 255 22.37 -13.98 3.67
CA GLY A 255 23.70 -13.42 3.96
C GLY A 255 24.76 -14.51 3.93
N ASP A 256 26.03 -14.15 3.72
CA ASP A 256 27.15 -15.09 3.68
C ASP A 256 28.15 -14.93 4.84
N ALA A 257 27.96 -13.92 5.70
CA ALA A 257 28.73 -13.70 6.92
C ALA A 257 27.86 -13.69 8.20
N PRO A 258 28.45 -13.90 9.39
CA PRO A 258 27.73 -13.84 10.66
C PRO A 258 27.34 -12.39 11.05
N PRO A 259 26.37 -12.24 11.98
CA PRO A 259 25.98 -10.92 12.50
C PRO A 259 27.09 -10.28 13.34
N ASN A 260 27.03 -8.96 13.48
CA ASN A 260 27.92 -8.25 14.40
C ASN A 260 27.82 -8.78 15.84
N THR A 261 28.97 -8.92 16.48
CA THR A 261 29.04 -9.24 17.90
C THR A 261 28.59 -8.06 18.75
N ARG A 262 28.13 -8.34 19.98
CA ARG A 262 27.77 -7.27 20.94
C ARG A 262 28.91 -6.28 21.19
N LYS A 263 30.17 -6.71 21.10
CA LYS A 263 31.33 -5.84 21.30
C LYS A 263 31.49 -4.84 20.14
N GLU A 264 31.31 -5.30 18.90
CA GLU A 264 31.38 -4.47 17.68
C GLU A 264 30.25 -3.42 17.67
N ILE A 265 29.02 -3.84 18.00
CA ILE A 265 27.86 -2.94 18.11
C ILE A 265 28.08 -1.86 19.19
N LEU A 266 28.79 -2.19 20.27
CA LEU A 266 29.08 -1.26 21.36
C LEU A 266 30.29 -0.36 21.07
N SER A 267 31.31 -0.84 20.35
CA SER A 267 32.46 -0.03 19.96
C SER A 267 32.10 1.05 18.95
N ASP A 268 31.17 0.79 18.03
CA ASP A 268 30.68 1.79 17.08
C ASP A 268 29.90 2.93 17.75
N LYS A 269 29.29 2.67 18.92
CA LYS A 269 28.67 3.72 19.76
C LYS A 269 29.70 4.63 20.43
N ILE A 270 30.93 4.16 20.63
CA ILE A 270 32.01 4.88 21.32
C ILE A 270 32.81 5.77 20.34
N THR A 271 32.97 5.38 19.08
CA THR A 271 33.66 6.15 18.02
C THR A 271 32.86 7.31 17.43
N GLY A 272 31.66 7.60 17.93
CA GLY A 272 30.91 8.81 17.59
C GLY A 272 30.09 8.74 16.30
N ARG A 273 29.97 7.57 15.64
CA ARG A 273 28.93 7.34 14.61
C ARG A 273 27.58 7.21 15.33
N LYS A 274 26.89 8.33 15.51
CA LYS A 274 25.57 8.42 16.19
C LYS A 274 24.48 7.72 15.36
N LEU A 275 24.41 6.39 15.42
CA LEU A 275 23.12 5.73 15.29
C LEU A 275 22.27 6.14 16.50
N ASN A 276 21.26 6.96 16.27
CA ASN A 276 20.32 7.43 17.27
C ASN A 276 19.39 6.28 17.70
N LEU A 277 19.96 5.23 18.32
CA LEU A 277 19.28 4.07 18.91
C LEU A 277 18.62 4.41 20.26
N ARG A 278 18.41 5.70 20.56
CA ARG A 278 17.71 6.18 21.75
C ARG A 278 16.20 5.96 21.60
N LYS A 279 15.78 4.70 21.59
CA LYS A 279 14.46 4.18 21.97
C LYS A 279 14.42 2.65 21.84
N GLN A 280 15.51 1.96 22.21
CA GLN A 280 15.44 0.52 22.47
C GLN A 280 14.70 0.32 23.81
N HIS A 281 13.38 0.13 23.74
CA HIS A 281 12.71 -0.65 24.77
C HIS A 281 13.27 -2.06 24.64
N ILE A 282 14.13 -2.40 25.59
CA ILE A 282 14.60 -3.77 25.78
C ILE A 282 13.36 -4.58 26.10
N ILE A 283 12.81 -5.27 25.10
CA ILE A 283 11.83 -6.33 25.35
C ILE A 283 12.62 -7.44 26.03
N LYS A 284 12.51 -7.50 27.36
CA LYS A 284 12.87 -8.68 28.12
C LYS A 284 11.88 -9.76 27.71
N THR A 285 12.35 -10.78 27.00
CA THR A 285 11.66 -12.07 26.95
C THR A 285 11.83 -12.74 28.32
N ASN A 286 10.71 -13.10 28.95
CA ASN A 286 10.70 -14.09 30.02
C ASN A 286 11.03 -15.48 29.46
#